data_AF-A0A7V1U6R7-F1
#
_entry.id   AF-A0A7V1U6R7-F1
#
_cell.length_a   1.000
_cell.length_b   1.000
_cell.length_c   1.000
_cell.angle_alpha   90.00
_cell.angle_beta   90.00
_cell.angle_gamma   90.00
#
_symmetry.space_group_name_H-M   'P 1'
#
loop_
_entity.id
_entity.type
_entity.pdbx_description
1 polymer ?
#
loop_
_entity_poly.entity_id
_entity_poly.type
_entity_poly.pdbx_seq_one_letter_code
_entity_poly.pdbx_strand_id
1 'polypeptide(L)' 'MDTLAVVLEAPERLVLDRVELAAPTAEDVLVAVEWSGISTGTERLLWSGRMPPFPGMGYPLVPGYETVGT' A
#
# COMPACT_ATOMS: atom_id res chain seq x y z
N MET A 1 14.70 1.42 6.65
CA MET A 1 14.67 -0.01 6.28
C MET A 1 14.18 -0.08 4.84
N ASP A 2 14.80 -0.90 4.01
CA ASP A 2 14.42 -1.09 2.62
C ASP A 2 13.55 -2.35 2.47
N THR A 3 12.28 -2.18 2.10
CA THR A 3 11.29 -3.27 2.01
C THR A 3 10.72 -3.39 0.60
N LEU A 4 10.44 -4.62 0.16
CA LEU A 4 9.76 -4.85 -1.11
C LEU A 4 8.25 -4.62 -0.94
N ALA A 5 7.65 -3.80 -1.79
CA ALA A 5 6.23 -3.49 -1.76
C ALA A 5 5.59 -3.57 -3.16
N VAL A 6 4.29 -3.81 -3.19
CA VAL A 6 3.46 -3.54 -4.37
C VAL A 6 3.22 -2.03 -4.42
N VAL A 7 3.54 -1.41 -5.55
CA VAL A 7 3.33 0.02 -5.77
C VAL A 7 2.42 0.21 -6.97
N LEU A 8 1.33 0.95 -6.78
CA LEU A 8 0.56 1.51 -7.88
C LEU A 8 1.15 2.88 -8.21
N GLU A 9 1.79 3.01 -9.36
CA GLU A 9 2.42 4.28 -9.78
C GLU A 9 1.44 5.19 -10.55
N ALA A 10 0.41 4.58 -11.13
CA ALA A 10 -0.68 5.22 -11.85
C ALA A 10 -1.83 4.19 -11.99
N PRO A 11 -3.02 4.61 -12.46
CA PRO A 11 -4.05 3.65 -12.85
C PRO A 11 -3.49 2.58 -13.81
N GLU A 12 -3.79 1.33 -13.51
CA GLU A 12 -3.40 0.12 -14.25
C GLU A 12 -1.88 -0.13 -14.34
N ARG A 13 -1.08 0.65 -13.61
CA ARG A 13 0.38 0.51 -13.56
C ARG A 13 0.84 0.05 -12.18
N LEU A 14 1.04 -1.27 -12.06
CA LEU A 14 1.50 -1.96 -10.86
C LEU A 14 2.94 -2.45 -11.04
N VAL A 15 3.79 -2.17 -10.05
CA VAL A 15 5.17 -2.67 -9.99
C VAL A 15 5.46 -3.24 -8.61
N LEU A 16 6.49 -4.08 -8.55
CA LEU A 16 7.17 -4.39 -7.28
C LEU A 16 8.38 -3.48 -7.19
N ASP A 17 8.46 -2.71 -6.10
CA ASP A 17 9.57 -1.78 -5.87
C ASP A 17 10.04 -1.83 -4.43
N ARG A 18 11.27 -1.34 -4.21
CA ARG A 18 11.90 -1.22 -2.91
C ARG A 18 11.59 0.16 -2.33
N VAL A 19 10.88 0.19 -1.21
CA VAL A 19 10.41 1.42 -0.55
C VAL A 19 11.08 1.58 0.81
N GLU A 20 11.41 2.83 1.15
CA GLU A 20 11.89 3.16 2.49
C GLU A 20 10.72 3.32 3.46
N LEU A 21 10.81 2.62 4.59
CA LEU A 21 9.89 2.84 5.71
C LEU A 21 10.32 4.08 6.51
N ALA A 22 9.33 4.90 6.89
CA ALA A 22 9.52 5.94 7.89
C ALA A 22 10.07 5.32 9.18
N ALA A 23 10.94 6.07 9.88
CA ALA A 23 11.47 5.61 11.15
C ALA A 23 10.31 5.49 12.17
N PRO A 24 10.10 4.32 12.80
CA PRO A 24 9.04 4.15 13.78
C PRO A 24 9.30 5.03 15.00
N THR A 25 8.24 5.61 15.53
CA THR A 25 8.23 6.36 16.79
C THR A 25 7.91 5.43 17.96
N ALA A 26 7.87 5.98 19.17
CA ALA A 26 7.52 5.22 20.38
C ALA A 26 6.06 4.72 20.38
N GLU A 27 5.19 5.28 19.54
CA GLU A 27 3.78 4.90 19.44
C GLU A 27 3.51 3.89 18.30
N ASP A 28 4.53 3.60 17.49
CA ASP A 28 4.42 2.71 16.34
C ASP A 28 4.84 1.28 16.70
N VAL A 29 4.29 0.31 15.97
CA VAL A 29 4.79 -1.06 15.93
C VAL A 29 5.26 -1.38 14.52
N LEU A 30 6.40 -2.06 14.40
CA LEU A 30 6.87 -2.58 13.12
C LEU A 30 6.36 -4.01 12.96
N VAL A 31 5.68 -4.26 11.84
CA VAL A 31 5.09 -5.57 11.53
C VAL A 31 5.74 -6.13 10.28
N ALA A 32 6.28 -7.35 10.36
CA ALA A 32 6.69 -8.13 9.22
C ALA A 32 5.45 -8.81 8.60
N VAL A 33 5.01 -8.29 7.45
CA VAL A 33 3.81 -8.75 6.76
C VAL A 33 3.98 -10.18 6.25
N GLU A 34 3.08 -11.07 6.65
CA GLU A 34 3.00 -12.45 6.14
C GLU A 34 1.94 -12.60 5.04
N TRP A 35 0.78 -11.96 5.23
CA TRP A 35 -0.34 -12.04 4.29
C TRP A 35 -1.06 -10.69 4.17
N SER A 36 -1.46 -10.35 2.94
CA SER A 36 -2.34 -9.22 2.64
C SER A 36 -3.51 -9.69 1.79
N GLY A 37 -4.72 -9.35 2.21
CA GLY A 37 -5.94 -9.47 1.42
C GLY A 37 -5.98 -8.44 0.29
N ILE A 38 -6.79 -8.74 -0.73
CA ILE A 38 -7.11 -7.83 -1.82
C ILE A 38 -8.62 -7.61 -1.79
N SER A 39 -9.07 -6.38 -1.55
CA SER A 39 -10.48 -6.05 -1.66
C SER A 39 -10.96 -6.14 -3.10
N THR A 40 -12.07 -6.81 -3.33
CA THR A 40 -12.72 -6.81 -4.65
C THR A 40 -13.35 -5.44 -4.99
N GLY A 41 -13.52 -4.57 -3.98
CA GLY A 41 -14.00 -3.20 -4.10
C GLY A 41 -12.86 -2.18 -4.19
N THR A 42 -12.23 -1.89 -3.05
CA THR A 42 -11.28 -0.78 -2.87
C THR A 42 -10.04 -0.91 -3.74
N GLU A 43 -9.31 -2.03 -3.67
CA GLU A 43 -8.12 -2.27 -4.50
C GLU A 43 -8.45 -2.19 -6.00
N ARG A 44 -9.63 -2.64 -6.43
CA ARG A 44 -10.05 -2.53 -7.84
C ARG A 44 -10.28 -1.07 -8.26
N LEU A 45 -10.83 -0.23 -7.37
CA LEU A 45 -11.00 1.20 -7.62
C LEU A 45 -9.65 1.94 -7.63
N LEU A 46 -8.73 1.60 -6.72
CA LEU A 46 -7.36 2.11 -6.71
C LEU A 46 -6.58 1.68 -7.95
N TRP A 47 -6.69 0.41 -8.37
CA TRP A 47 -6.01 -0.06 -9.57
C TRP A 47 -6.56 0.63 -10.83
N SER A 48 -7.89 0.78 -10.96
CA SER A 48 -8.50 1.40 -12.16
C SER A 48 -8.50 2.93 -12.17
N GLY A 49 -7.98 3.61 -11.14
CA GLY A 49 -8.02 5.08 -11.07
C GLY A 49 -9.40 5.68 -10.86
N ARG A 50 -10.36 4.88 -10.37
CA ARG A 50 -11.76 5.28 -10.16
C ARG A 50 -12.12 5.53 -8.70
N MET A 51 -11.15 5.44 -7.80
CA MET A 51 -11.34 5.78 -6.40
C MET A 51 -11.75 7.26 -6.28
N PRO A 52 -12.85 7.60 -5.59
CA PRO A 52 -13.21 8.99 -5.32
C PRO A 52 -12.07 9.72 -4.59
N PRO A 53 -11.86 11.02 -4.84
CA PRO A 53 -10.81 11.77 -4.17
C PRO A 53 -11.10 11.89 -2.67
N PHE A 54 -10.07 11.69 -1.86
CA PHE A 54 -10.07 11.96 -0.42
C PHE A 54 -8.72 12.58 -0.03
N PRO A 55 -8.62 13.29 1.12
CA PRO A 55 -7.36 13.91 1.54
C PRO A 55 -6.23 12.89 1.64
N GLY A 56 -5.09 13.19 1.01
CA GLY A 56 -3.94 12.27 0.96
C GLY A 56 -4.03 11.19 -0.13
N MET A 57 -5.11 11.15 -0.92
CA MET A 57 -5.20 10.27 -2.09
C MET A 57 -4.33 10.78 -3.24
N GLY A 58 -3.50 9.90 -3.79
CA GLY A 58 -2.68 10.14 -4.97
C GLY A 58 -1.81 8.94 -5.30
N TYR A 59 -1.23 8.93 -6.50
CA TYR A 59 -0.17 7.99 -6.87
C TYR A 59 1.20 8.69 -6.76
N PRO A 60 2.28 7.97 -6.45
CA PRO A 60 2.33 6.53 -6.15
C PRO A 60 1.74 6.18 -4.78
N LEU A 61 1.22 4.95 -4.63
CA LEU A 61 0.72 4.43 -3.36
C LEU A 61 1.00 2.95 -3.18
N VAL A 62 1.11 2.51 -1.92
CA VAL A 62 1.16 1.10 -1.52
C VAL A 62 -0.25 0.68 -1.06
N PRO A 63 -0.92 -0.28 -1.72
CA PRO A 63 -2.24 -0.79 -1.31
C PRO A 63 -2.10 -1.85 -0.20
N GLY A 64 -3.22 -2.46 0.25
CA GLY A 64 -3.18 -3.59 1.19
C GLY A 64 -3.52 -3.21 2.62
N TYR A 65 -4.73 -2.70 2.84
CA TYR A 65 -5.22 -2.35 4.19
C TYR A 65 -5.70 -3.57 5.01
N GLU A 66 -5.73 -4.77 4.41
CA GLU A 66 -6.19 -6.02 5.03
C GLU A 66 -4.99 -6.96 5.28
N THR A 67 -4.13 -6.63 6.25
CA THR A 67 -2.81 -7.26 6.38
C THR A 67 -2.58 -7.88 7.77
N VAL A 68 -1.89 -9.02 7.83
CA VAL A 68 -1.49 -9.73 9.07
C VAL A 68 0.00 -10.13 9.03
N GLY A 69 0.64 -10.18 10.20
CA GLY A 69 2.05 -10.49 10.36
C GLY A 69 2.53 -10.50 11.81
N THR A 70 3.85 -10.55 12.01
CA THR A 70 4.52 -10.56 13.33
C THR A 70 5.22 -9.26 13.66
#